data_AF-A0AAW6IVK8-F1
#
_entry.id   AF-A0AAW6IVK8-F1
#
_cell.length_a   1.000
_cell.length_b   1.000
_cell.length_c   1.000
_cell.angle_alpha   90.00
_cell.angle_beta   90.00
_cell.angle_gamma   90.00
#
_symmetry.space_group_name_H-M   'P 1'
#
loop_
_entity.id
_entity.type
_entity.pdbx_description
1 polymer ?
#
loop_
_entity_poly.entity_id
_entity_poly.type
_entity_poly.pdbx_seq_one_letter_code
_entity_poly.pdbx_strand_id
1 'polypeptide(L)'
;MQSNHSKFQPNKWSLLNLAVVLILAGAFYYLGQFSVFHSILLSLICFISFLTLLILKRWKAYINYLKAIGDEIQRERFHLGEHIVSMVPYMNLQITVHARMDESALLIKKANCYISINLKDICSFEPAEYFGRPIAKVILADNKNLTPALYVPWSEEMALTQSKAHG
;
A
#
# COMPACT_ATOMS: atom_id res chain seq x y z
N MET A 1 -30.64 -17.28 24.98
CA MET A 1 -30.00 -16.50 23.90
C MET A 1 -29.52 -15.18 24.48
N GLN A 2 -28.22 -15.04 24.73
CA GLN A 2 -27.63 -13.84 25.32
C GLN A 2 -27.05 -13.03 24.15
N SER A 3 -27.68 -11.90 23.82
CA SER A 3 -27.16 -11.01 22.78
C SER A 3 -25.88 -10.34 23.30
N ASN A 4 -24.74 -10.76 22.76
CA ASN A 4 -23.49 -10.04 22.90
C ASN A 4 -23.60 -8.72 22.13
N HIS A 5 -24.15 -7.69 22.75
CA HIS A 5 -23.97 -6.32 22.29
C HIS A 5 -22.51 -5.96 22.52
N SER A 6 -21.68 -6.10 21.49
CA SER A 6 -20.36 -5.51 21.46
C SER A 6 -20.50 -4.03 21.76
N LYS A 7 -19.97 -3.58 22.90
CA LYS A 7 -19.88 -2.15 23.21
C LYS A 7 -19.09 -1.50 22.08
N PHE A 8 -19.79 -0.78 21.20
CA PHE A 8 -19.20 0.00 20.13
C PHE A 8 -18.39 1.13 20.77
N GLN A 9 -17.15 0.86 21.14
CA GLN A 9 -16.24 1.89 21.61
C GLN A 9 -15.81 2.69 20.38
N PRO A 10 -16.20 3.97 20.27
CA PRO A 10 -15.79 4.77 19.13
C PRO A 10 -14.26 4.88 19.15
N ASN A 11 -13.64 4.49 18.03
CA ASN A 11 -12.21 4.60 17.85
C ASN A 11 -11.80 6.08 18.05
N LYS A 12 -10.71 6.36 18.77
CA LYS A 12 -10.24 7.74 18.99
C LYS A 12 -10.07 8.51 17.67
N TRP A 13 -9.72 7.81 16.60
CA TRP A 13 -9.63 8.34 15.24
C TRP A 13 -10.99 8.78 14.67
N SER A 14 -12.08 8.04 14.92
CA SER A 14 -13.40 8.42 14.41
C SER A 14 -13.95 9.66 15.12
N LEU A 15 -13.68 9.79 16.43
CA LEU A 15 -14.06 10.99 17.19
C LEU A 15 -13.31 12.24 16.72
N LEU A 16 -12.01 12.11 16.46
CA LEU A 16 -11.20 13.22 15.96
C LEU A 16 -11.65 13.66 14.56
N ASN A 17 -11.92 12.70 13.66
CA ASN A 17 -12.43 13.00 12.32
C ASN A 17 -13.79 13.70 12.37
N LEU A 18 -14.69 13.25 13.25
CA LEU A 18 -15.99 13.89 13.45
C LEU A 18 -15.84 15.34 13.95
N ALA A 19 -14.95 15.58 14.91
CA ALA A 19 -14.67 16.92 15.42
C ALA A 19 -14.19 17.86 14.30
N VAL A 20 -13.29 17.39 13.43
CA VAL A 20 -12.81 18.16 12.27
C VAL A 20 -13.95 18.53 11.33
N VAL A 21 -14.83 17.59 11.00
CA VAL A 21 -16.00 17.85 10.13
C VAL A 21 -16.95 18.86 10.77
N LEU A 22 -17.19 18.79 12.08
CA LEU A 22 -18.05 19.74 12.79
C LEU A 22 -17.45 21.15 12.83
N ILE A 23 -16.14 21.29 13.04
CA ILE A 23 -15.44 22.58 12.99
C ILE A 23 -15.54 23.19 11.59
N LEU A 24 -15.30 22.40 10.54
CA LEU A 24 -15.45 22.85 9.15
C LEU A 24 -16.89 23.27 8.82
N ALA A 25 -17.88 22.52 9.30
CA ALA A 25 -19.29 22.85 9.09
C ALA A 25 -19.66 24.16 9.82
N GLY A 26 -19.16 24.36 11.04
CA GLY A 26 -19.29 25.62 11.76
C GLY A 26 -18.65 26.79 11.01
N ALA A 27 -17.45 26.61 10.45
CA ALA A 27 -16.78 27.62 9.64
C ALA A 27 -17.60 27.98 8.39
N PHE A 28 -18.12 27.02 7.65
CA PHE A 28 -18.97 27.29 6.49
C PHE A 28 -20.30 27.96 6.87
N TYR A 29 -20.88 27.60 8.01
CA TYR A 29 -22.11 28.20 8.49
C TYR A 29 -21.92 29.68 8.90
N TYR A 30 -20.91 29.95 9.73
CA TYR A 30 -20.71 31.30 10.29
C TYR A 30 -19.96 32.24 9.33
N LEU A 31 -18.94 31.77 8.60
CA LEU A 31 -18.14 32.61 7.71
C LEU A 31 -18.69 32.61 6.28
N GLY A 32 -19.18 31.46 5.81
CA GLY A 32 -19.74 31.32 4.47
C GLY A 32 -21.23 31.66 4.37
N GLN A 33 -21.91 31.86 5.51
CA GLN A 33 -23.35 32.13 5.60
C GLN A 33 -24.22 31.10 4.86
N PHE A 34 -23.73 29.88 4.70
CA PHE A 34 -24.47 28.79 4.07
C PHE A 34 -25.55 28.25 5.02
N SER A 35 -26.62 27.66 4.48
CA SER A 35 -27.58 26.96 5.35
C SER A 35 -26.91 25.76 6.05
N VAL A 36 -27.48 25.32 7.17
CA VAL A 36 -26.93 24.23 7.99
C VAL A 36 -26.68 22.97 7.14
N PHE A 37 -27.64 22.61 6.28
CA PHE A 37 -27.51 21.46 5.39
C PHE A 37 -26.34 21.59 4.42
N HIS A 38 -26.21 22.74 3.74
CA HIS A 38 -25.11 22.97 2.79
C HIS A 38 -23.75 23.02 3.49
N SER A 39 -23.68 23.56 4.70
CA SER A 39 -22.44 23.64 5.49
C SER A 39 -21.93 22.25 5.89
N ILE A 40 -22.83 21.36 6.31
CA ILE A 40 -22.51 19.97 6.63
C ILE A 40 -22.07 19.22 5.37
N LEU A 41 -22.81 19.37 4.27
CA LEU A 41 -22.49 18.71 3.01
C LEU A 41 -21.12 19.14 2.47
N LEU A 42 -20.83 20.45 2.48
CA LEU A 42 -19.57 21.00 1.99
C LEU A 42 -18.39 20.58 2.87
N SER A 43 -18.59 20.54 4.19
CA SER A 43 -17.60 20.02 5.13
C SER A 43 -17.25 18.55 4.87
N LEU A 44 -18.25 17.70 4.64
CA LEU A 44 -18.07 16.31 4.25
C LEU A 44 -17.30 16.18 2.93
N ILE A 45 -17.67 16.96 1.91
CA ILE A 45 -16.98 16.96 0.61
C ILE A 45 -15.52 17.37 0.80
N CYS A 46 -15.25 18.48 1.49
CA CYS A 46 -13.88 18.95 1.75
C CYS A 46 -13.06 17.90 2.50
N PHE A 47 -13.64 17.25 3.50
CA PHE A 47 -12.96 16.20 4.27
C PHE A 47 -12.63 14.97 3.40
N ILE A 48 -13.57 14.50 2.58
CA ILE A 48 -13.35 13.39 1.65
C ILE A 48 -12.31 13.77 0.58
N SER A 49 -12.38 14.98 0.03
CA SER A 49 -11.38 15.50 -0.92
C SER A 49 -9.99 15.57 -0.29
N PHE A 50 -9.88 16.03 0.96
CA PHE A 50 -8.61 16.05 1.67
C PHE A 50 -8.05 14.63 1.89
N LEU A 51 -8.91 13.70 2.33
CA LEU A 51 -8.49 12.32 2.57
C LEU A 51 -8.05 11.62 1.27
N THR A 52 -8.79 11.82 0.19
CA THR A 52 -8.44 11.28 -1.14
C THR A 52 -7.12 11.86 -1.64
N LEU A 53 -6.86 13.16 -1.48
CA LEU A 53 -5.57 13.77 -1.82
C LEU A 53 -4.39 13.19 -1.01
N LEU A 54 -4.59 12.94 0.29
CA LEU A 54 -3.57 12.31 1.13
C LEU A 54 -3.24 10.89 0.64
N ILE A 55 -4.27 10.10 0.29
CA ILE A 55 -4.11 8.75 -0.26
C ILE A 55 -3.37 8.82 -1.59
N LEU A 56 -3.76 9.71 -2.51
CA LEU A 56 -3.11 9.89 -3.81
C LEU A 56 -1.64 10.29 -3.67
N LYS A 57 -1.32 11.24 -2.78
CA LYS A 57 0.06 11.67 -2.50
C LYS A 57 0.92 10.49 -2.04
N ARG A 58 0.41 9.70 -1.09
CA ARG A 58 1.11 8.51 -0.57
C ARG A 58 1.25 7.43 -1.63
N TRP A 59 0.22 7.25 -2.46
CA TRP A 59 0.26 6.26 -3.54
C TRP A 59 1.29 6.62 -4.61
N LYS A 60 1.38 7.91 -4.98
CA LYS A 60 2.42 8.41 -5.88
C LYS A 60 3.82 8.25 -5.28
N ALA A 61 3.99 8.48 -3.98
CA ALA A 61 5.27 8.25 -3.31
C ALA A 61 5.71 6.78 -3.39
N TYR A 62 4.78 5.83 -3.22
CA TYR A 62 5.08 4.40 -3.38
C TYR A 62 5.47 4.03 -4.82
N ILE A 63 4.76 4.55 -5.82
CA ILE A 63 5.10 4.31 -7.24
C ILE A 63 6.50 4.86 -7.56
N ASN A 64 6.81 6.07 -7.09
CA ASN A 64 8.13 6.67 -7.28
C ASN A 64 9.22 5.87 -6.57
N TYR A 65 8.92 5.36 -5.36
CA TYR A 65 9.82 4.47 -4.63
C TYR A 65 10.10 3.18 -5.42
N LEU A 66 9.07 2.54 -6.00
CA LEU A 66 9.26 1.38 -6.86
C LEU A 66 10.12 1.69 -8.09
N LYS A 67 9.83 2.80 -8.79
CA LYS A 67 10.61 3.25 -9.97
C LYS A 67 12.07 3.59 -9.64
N ALA A 68 12.38 3.94 -8.39
CA ALA A 68 13.75 4.23 -7.98
C ALA A 68 14.58 2.97 -7.69
N ILE A 69 13.92 1.81 -7.53
CA ILE A 69 14.56 0.57 -7.07
C ILE A 69 14.70 -0.47 -8.19
N GLY A 70 13.76 -0.47 -9.13
CA GLY A 70 13.77 -1.42 -10.24
C GLY A 70 13.58 -0.74 -11.58
N ASP A 71 13.93 -1.46 -12.63
CA ASP A 71 13.79 -1.02 -14.01
C ASP A 71 12.36 -1.16 -14.48
N GLU A 72 11.88 -0.18 -15.25
CA GLU A 72 10.53 -0.22 -15.83
C GLU A 72 10.43 -1.31 -16.90
N ILE A 73 9.39 -2.14 -16.81
CA ILE A 73 9.15 -3.23 -17.76
C ILE A 73 7.83 -3.05 -18.49
N GLN A 74 7.71 -3.71 -19.63
CA GLN A 74 6.46 -3.80 -20.36
C GLN A 74 5.43 -4.67 -19.60
N ARG A 75 4.16 -4.25 -19.69
CA ARG A 75 3.03 -4.93 -19.06
C ARG A 75 2.93 -6.42 -19.43
N GLU A 76 3.19 -6.74 -20.70
CA GLU A 76 3.08 -8.09 -21.23
C GLU A 76 4.01 -9.06 -20.51
N ARG A 77 5.26 -8.65 -20.27
CA ARG A 77 6.26 -9.45 -19.56
C ARG A 77 5.77 -9.92 -18.18
N PHE A 78 5.11 -9.03 -17.43
CA PHE A 78 4.58 -9.37 -16.11
C PHE A 78 3.49 -10.45 -16.20
N HIS A 79 2.63 -10.37 -17.21
CA HIS A 79 1.45 -11.23 -17.38
C HIS A 79 1.72 -12.56 -18.11
N LEU A 80 2.97 -12.87 -18.45
CA LEU A 80 3.34 -14.16 -19.06
C LEU A 80 3.16 -15.38 -18.14
N GLY A 81 2.92 -15.19 -16.85
CA GLY A 81 2.79 -16.30 -15.89
C GLY A 81 1.96 -15.92 -14.67
N GLU A 82 1.79 -16.88 -13.77
CA GLU A 82 1.05 -16.68 -12.53
C GLU A 82 1.76 -15.66 -11.63
N HIS A 83 0.95 -14.82 -10.99
CA HIS A 83 1.43 -13.79 -10.10
C HIS A 83 0.58 -13.82 -8.84
N ILE A 84 1.20 -13.49 -7.72
CA ILE A 84 0.54 -13.48 -6.43
C ILE A 84 0.24 -12.07 -5.99
N VAL A 85 -0.82 -11.92 -5.20
CA VAL A 85 -1.32 -10.63 -4.73
C VAL A 85 -1.45 -10.68 -3.22
N SER A 86 -0.84 -9.73 -2.54
CA SER A 86 -0.95 -9.60 -1.09
C SER A 86 -0.86 -8.13 -0.67
N MET A 87 -1.32 -7.85 0.55
CA MET A 87 -1.06 -6.58 1.20
C MET A 87 0.34 -6.59 1.80
N VAL A 88 1.10 -5.53 1.55
CA VAL A 88 2.43 -5.35 2.11
C VAL A 88 2.50 -4.03 2.89
N PRO A 89 3.31 -3.96 3.96
CA PRO A 89 3.48 -2.73 4.72
C PRO A 89 4.39 -1.74 3.98
N TYR A 90 4.01 -0.46 3.99
CA TYR A 90 4.83 0.66 3.49
C TYR A 90 4.53 1.93 4.30
N MET A 91 5.50 2.46 5.05
CA MET A 91 5.35 3.69 5.87
C MET A 91 4.02 3.75 6.68
N ASN A 92 3.71 2.68 7.43
CA ASN A 92 2.47 2.52 8.20
C ASN A 92 1.17 2.44 7.37
N LEU A 93 1.27 2.19 6.07
CA LEU A 93 0.15 1.91 5.18
C LEU A 93 0.17 0.47 4.72
N GLN A 94 -1.03 -0.01 4.40
CA GLN A 94 -1.25 -1.30 3.76
C GLN A 94 -1.39 -1.05 2.27
N ILE A 95 -0.52 -1.64 1.46
CA ILE A 95 -0.54 -1.47 0.01
C ILE A 95 -0.71 -2.84 -0.63
N THR A 96 -1.75 -3.01 -1.44
CA THR A 96 -1.91 -4.21 -2.26
C THR A 96 -0.92 -4.18 -3.42
N VAL A 97 -0.06 -5.19 -3.50
CA VAL A 97 0.99 -5.32 -4.50
C VAL A 97 0.88 -6.68 -5.17
N HIS A 98 1.21 -6.73 -6.45
CA HIS A 98 1.33 -7.97 -7.20
C HIS A 98 2.83 -8.27 -7.37
N ALA A 99 3.23 -9.50 -7.15
CA ALA A 99 4.60 -9.94 -7.40
C ALA A 99 4.64 -11.26 -8.15
N ARG A 100 5.71 -11.45 -8.91
CA ARG A 100 6.02 -12.68 -9.63
C ARG A 100 7.53 -12.86 -9.66
N MET A 101 7.98 -14.10 -9.52
CA MET A 101 9.37 -14.45 -9.78
C MET A 101 9.51 -14.88 -11.25
N ASP A 102 10.46 -14.27 -11.94
CA ASP A 102 10.98 -14.69 -13.25
C ASP A 102 12.32 -15.41 -13.04
N GLU A 103 12.86 -16.06 -14.08
CA GLU A 103 14.12 -16.82 -13.98
C GLU A 103 15.32 -15.95 -13.58
N SER A 104 15.27 -14.66 -13.93
CA SER A 104 16.38 -13.71 -13.72
C SER A 104 16.00 -12.50 -12.88
N ALA A 105 14.73 -12.31 -12.54
CA ALA A 105 14.27 -11.08 -11.89
C ALA A 105 13.03 -11.29 -11.02
N LEU A 106 12.91 -10.47 -9.98
CA LEU A 106 11.68 -10.24 -9.25
C LEU A 106 10.86 -9.17 -9.98
N LEU A 107 9.66 -9.53 -10.44
CA LEU A 107 8.75 -8.62 -11.10
C LEU A 107 7.71 -8.11 -10.09
N ILE A 108 7.53 -6.79 -10.01
CA ILE A 108 6.58 -6.16 -9.10
C ILE A 108 5.64 -5.27 -9.90
N LYS A 109 4.34 -5.38 -9.62
CA LYS A 109 3.30 -4.54 -10.17
C LYS A 109 2.51 -3.84 -9.08
N LYS A 110 2.36 -2.52 -9.26
CA LYS A 110 1.37 -1.71 -8.55
C LYS A 110 0.68 -0.77 -9.54
N ALA A 111 -0.65 -0.91 -9.67
CA ALA A 111 -1.42 -0.10 -10.61
C ALA A 111 -0.89 -0.26 -12.04
N ASN A 112 -0.55 0.86 -12.71
CA ASN A 112 0.09 0.89 -14.03
C ASN A 112 1.62 0.96 -13.95
N CYS A 113 2.22 0.80 -12.77
CA CYS A 113 3.67 0.72 -12.60
C CYS A 113 4.08 -0.75 -12.57
N TYR A 114 4.99 -1.11 -13.48
CA TYR A 114 5.56 -2.44 -13.61
C TYR A 114 7.08 -2.30 -13.55
N ILE A 115 7.70 -2.96 -12.58
CA ILE A 115 9.15 -2.93 -12.42
C ILE A 115 9.73 -4.34 -12.37
N SER A 116 11.01 -4.47 -12.72
CA SER A 116 11.83 -5.65 -12.47
C SER A 116 13.04 -5.29 -11.64
N ILE A 117 13.38 -6.17 -10.70
CA ILE A 117 14.63 -6.10 -9.93
C ILE A 117 15.40 -7.38 -10.27
N ASN A 118 16.64 -7.25 -10.75
CA ASN A 118 17.45 -8.42 -11.09
C ASN A 118 17.73 -9.24 -9.83
N LEU A 119 17.65 -10.57 -9.92
CA LEU A 119 17.97 -11.45 -8.79
C LEU A 119 19.41 -11.29 -8.31
N LYS A 120 20.34 -10.90 -9.20
CA LYS A 120 21.74 -10.60 -8.84
C LYS A 120 21.87 -9.40 -7.90
N ASP A 121 20.93 -8.47 -7.97
CA ASP A 121 20.91 -7.26 -7.14
C ASP A 121 20.17 -7.51 -5.81
N ILE A 122 19.67 -8.73 -5.58
CA ILE A 122 18.99 -9.15 -4.36
C ILE A 122 19.94 -10.05 -3.56
N CYS A 123 20.27 -9.61 -2.34
CA CYS A 123 21.08 -10.40 -1.40
C CYS A 123 20.28 -11.55 -0.78
N SER A 124 19.06 -11.26 -0.33
CA SER A 124 18.23 -12.23 0.36
C SER A 124 16.77 -11.79 0.39
N PHE A 125 15.91 -12.78 0.65
CA PHE A 125 14.52 -12.58 1.03
C PHE A 125 14.37 -13.02 2.48
N GLU A 126 13.76 -12.19 3.31
CA GLU A 126 13.41 -12.53 4.70
C GLU A 126 11.89 -12.79 4.74
N PRO A 127 11.45 -14.07 4.78
CA PRO A 127 10.04 -14.40 4.87
C PRO A 127 9.43 -13.84 6.15
N ALA A 128 8.22 -13.33 6.03
CA ALA A 128 7.44 -12.77 7.12
C ALA A 128 5.95 -13.00 6.86
N GLU A 129 5.13 -12.59 7.82
CA GLU A 129 3.68 -12.67 7.70
C GLU A 129 3.07 -11.29 7.95
N TYR A 130 2.05 -10.96 7.16
CA TYR A 130 1.29 -9.72 7.33
C TYR A 130 -0.19 -10.00 7.09
N PHE A 131 -1.01 -9.77 8.12
CA PHE A 131 -2.46 -10.10 8.11
C PHE A 131 -2.78 -11.55 7.71
N GLY A 132 -2.04 -12.54 8.23
CA GLY A 132 -2.30 -13.95 7.88
C GLY A 132 -1.84 -14.34 6.49
N ARG A 133 -1.12 -13.46 5.77
CA ARG A 133 -0.64 -13.71 4.41
C ARG A 133 0.89 -13.72 4.37
N PRO A 134 1.51 -14.68 3.67
CA PRO A 134 2.96 -14.71 3.50
C PRO A 134 3.44 -13.53 2.66
N ILE A 135 4.45 -12.86 3.17
CA ILE A 135 5.19 -11.79 2.48
C ILE A 135 6.69 -12.01 2.68
N ALA A 136 7.53 -11.32 1.91
CA ALA A 136 8.96 -11.33 2.11
C ALA A 136 9.50 -9.91 2.07
N LYS A 137 10.43 -9.61 2.98
CA LYS A 137 11.25 -8.40 2.91
C LYS A 137 12.40 -8.68 1.95
N VAL A 138 12.57 -7.81 0.97
CA VAL A 138 13.63 -7.91 -0.04
C VAL A 138 14.84 -7.11 0.41
N ILE A 139 15.99 -7.75 0.52
CA ILE A 139 17.26 -7.12 0.87
C ILE A 139 18.07 -6.97 -0.41
N LEU A 140 18.30 -5.73 -0.85
CA LEU A 140 19.10 -5.44 -2.05
C LEU A 140 20.60 -5.39 -1.72
N ALA A 141 21.42 -5.78 -2.69
CA ALA A 141 22.88 -5.79 -2.59
C ALA A 141 23.46 -4.38 -2.38
N ASP A 142 23.01 -3.42 -3.17
CA ASP A 142 23.51 -2.05 -3.12
C ASP A 142 22.90 -1.22 -1.98
N ASN A 143 21.80 -1.69 -1.39
CA ASN A 143 21.10 -0.96 -0.33
C ASN A 143 20.42 -1.89 0.68
N LYS A 144 21.24 -2.44 1.59
CA LYS A 144 20.78 -3.33 2.67
C LYS A 144 19.80 -2.67 3.65
N ASN A 145 19.77 -1.33 3.71
CA ASN A 145 18.95 -0.53 4.64
C ASN A 145 18.00 0.42 3.90
N LEU A 146 17.26 -0.11 2.92
CA LEU A 146 16.15 0.60 2.30
C LEU A 146 15.21 1.17 3.36
N THR A 147 15.04 2.49 3.35
CA THR A 147 14.09 3.21 4.18
C THR A 147 13.10 3.92 3.28
N PRO A 148 11.85 3.44 3.19
CA PRO A 148 11.25 2.30 3.88
C PRO A 148 11.67 0.95 3.28
N ALA A 149 11.53 -0.15 4.02
CA ALA A 149 11.88 -1.49 3.53
C ALA A 149 10.96 -1.94 2.39
N LEU A 150 11.52 -2.68 1.42
CA LEU A 150 10.75 -3.28 0.34
C LEU A 150 10.14 -4.61 0.80
N TYR A 151 8.82 -4.70 0.75
CA TYR A 151 8.09 -5.94 0.99
C TYR A 151 7.34 -6.36 -0.27
N VAL A 152 7.32 -7.66 -0.53
CA VAL A 152 6.57 -8.26 -1.64
C VAL A 152 5.71 -9.41 -1.15
N PRO A 153 4.58 -9.72 -1.81
CA PRO A 153 3.91 -11.00 -1.65
C PRO A 153 4.90 -12.16 -1.80
N TRP A 154 4.71 -13.24 -1.05
CA TRP A 154 5.59 -14.41 -1.10
C TRP A 154 4.82 -15.71 -1.23
N SER A 155 5.37 -16.68 -1.96
CA SER A 155 4.86 -18.04 -2.07
C SER A 155 6.00 -19.05 -2.13
N GLU A 156 5.68 -20.32 -1.84
CA GLU A 156 6.65 -21.42 -1.94
C GLU A 156 7.19 -21.58 -3.38
N GLU A 157 6.34 -21.37 -4.39
CA GLU A 157 6.73 -21.42 -5.81
C GLU A 157 7.76 -20.34 -6.17
N MET A 158 7.65 -19.14 -5.59
CA MET A 158 8.64 -18.08 -5.76
C MET A 158 9.97 -18.46 -5.12
N ALA A 159 9.96 -19.11 -3.96
CA ALA A 159 11.17 -19.61 -3.30
C ALA A 159 11.84 -20.73 -4.12
N LEU A 160 11.06 -21.64 -4.72
CA LEU A 160 11.57 -22.69 -5.60
C LEU A 160 12.18 -22.14 -6.91
N THR A 161 11.58 -21.10 -7.48
CA THR A 161 12.12 -20.43 -8.67
C THR A 161 13.43 -19.72 -8.35
N GLN A 162 13.52 -19.08 -7.19
CA GLN A 162 14.75 -18.43 -6.73
C GLN A 162 15.89 -19.44 -6.51
N SER A 163 15.61 -20.60 -5.90
CA SER A 163 16.66 -21.60 -5.63
C SER A 163 17.23 -22.18 -6.91
N LYS A 164 16.42 -22.35 -7.96
CA LYS A 164 16.88 -22.77 -9.29
C LYS A 164 17.74 -21.72 -10.00
N ALA A 165 17.51 -20.43 -9.74
CA ALA A 165 18.30 -19.36 -10.34
C ALA A 165 19.70 -19.18 -9.72
N HIS A 166 19.94 -19.74 -8.53
CA HIS A 166 21.22 -19.70 -7.82
C HIS A 166 21.99 -21.03 -7.80
N GLY A 167 21.43 -22.11 -8.37
CA GLY A 167 22.11 -23.40 -8.55
C GLY A 167 22.74 -23.52 -9.92
#